data_AF-A0A0J5IPW1-F1
#
_entry.id   AF-A0A0J5IPW1-F1
#
_cell.length_a   1.000
_cell.length_b   1.000
_cell.length_c   1.000
_cell.angle_alpha   90.00
_cell.angle_beta   90.00
_cell.angle_gamma   90.00
#
_symmetry.space_group_name_H-M   'P 1'
#
loop_
_entity.id
_entity.type
_entity.pdbx_description
1 polymer ?
#
loop_
_entity_poly.entity_id
_entity_poly.type
_entity_poly.pdbx_seq_one_letter_code
_entity_poly.pdbx_strand_id
1 'polypeptide(L)'
;MLKEPNSVKEIIVKEVRFIFNQSNIKDDYNNIYIDESSNLIDDLNFTSLMIARLIMELNERLKVEPFGNDYHFSDIKSVKDIINAYINTIEKNNL
;
A
#
# COMPACT_ATOMS: atom_id res chain seq x y z
N MET A 1 8.00 -18.45 -8.83
CA MET A 1 6.66 -18.86 -8.37
C MET A 1 5.81 -17.61 -8.29
N LEU A 2 4.74 -17.57 -9.07
CA LEU A 2 3.85 -16.42 -9.22
C LEU A 2 3.26 -16.04 -7.86
N LYS A 3 3.46 -14.81 -7.40
CA LYS A 3 2.66 -14.25 -6.31
C LYS A 3 1.26 -14.06 -6.90
N GLU A 4 0.31 -14.92 -6.55
CA GLU A 4 -1.08 -14.77 -7.00
C GLU A 4 -1.59 -13.36 -6.65
N PRO A 5 -2.42 -12.71 -7.50
CA PRO A 5 -2.92 -11.36 -7.24
C PRO A 5 -3.54 -11.17 -5.84
N ASN A 6 -4.21 -12.22 -5.33
CA ASN A 6 -4.73 -12.24 -3.96
C ASN A 6 -3.63 -12.10 -2.89
N SER A 7 -2.45 -12.69 -3.10
CA SER A 7 -1.33 -12.58 -2.17
C SER A 7 -0.73 -11.17 -2.14
N VAL A 8 -0.68 -10.47 -3.28
CA VAL A 8 -0.19 -9.09 -3.36
C VAL A 8 -1.12 -8.15 -2.61
N LYS A 9 -2.42 -8.27 -2.85
CA LYS A 9 -3.46 -7.51 -2.14
C LYS A 9 -3.36 -7.70 -0.62
N GLU A 10 -3.27 -8.95 -0.15
CA GLU A 10 -3.17 -9.23 1.29
C GLU A 10 -1.93 -8.60 1.92
N ILE A 11 -0.77 -8.64 1.24
CA ILE A 11 0.46 -8.03 1.71
C ILE A 11 0.27 -6.52 1.86
N ILE A 12 -0.33 -5.87 0.86
CA ILE A 12 -0.54 -4.41 0.86
C ILE A 12 -1.50 -3.99 1.97
N VAL A 13 -2.65 -4.66 2.10
CA VAL A 13 -3.62 -4.34 3.17
C VAL A 13 -3.01 -4.57 4.56
N LYS A 14 -2.24 -5.64 4.74
CA LYS A 14 -1.52 -5.90 6.01
C LYS A 14 -0.52 -4.79 6.33
N GLU A 15 0.22 -4.31 5.33
CA GLU A 15 1.23 -3.26 5.54
C GLU A 15 0.61 -1.89 5.81
N VAL A 16 -0.46 -1.54 5.10
CA VAL A 16 -1.25 -0.32 5.40
C VAL A 16 -1.74 -0.37 6.84
N ARG A 17 -2.32 -1.50 7.27
CA ARG A 17 -2.78 -1.68 8.65
C ARG A 17 -1.64 -1.58 9.66
N PHE A 18 -0.49 -2.16 9.35
CA PHE A 18 0.68 -2.08 10.22
C PHE A 18 1.14 -0.64 10.43
N ILE A 19 1.32 0.13 9.35
CA ILE A 19 1.75 1.53 9.44
C ILE A 19 0.70 2.39 10.14
N PHE A 20 -0.58 2.20 9.83
CA PHE A 20 -1.70 2.88 10.50
C PHE A 20 -1.68 2.65 12.01
N ASN A 21 -1.53 1.39 12.43
CA ASN A 21 -1.49 1.05 13.85
C ASN A 21 -0.24 1.62 14.54
N GLN A 22 0.90 1.68 13.84
CA GLN A 22 2.12 2.28 14.40
C GLN A 22 2.04 3.80 14.56
N SER A 23 1.30 4.51 13.71
CA SER A 23 1.04 5.94 13.92
C SER A 23 0.03 6.19 15.03
N ASN A 24 -0.89 5.25 15.26
CA ASN A 24 -2.01 5.39 16.19
C ASN A 24 -1.81 4.65 17.53
N ILE A 25 -0.56 4.38 17.93
CA ILE A 25 -0.19 3.65 19.17
C ILE A 25 -0.83 4.24 20.46
N LYS A 26 -1.44 5.43 20.40
CA LYS A 26 -2.11 6.07 21.53
C LYS A 26 -3.64 5.93 21.57
N ASP A 27 -4.26 5.37 20.53
CA ASP A 27 -5.73 5.25 20.44
C ASP A 27 -6.13 3.78 20.35
N ASP A 28 -6.29 3.14 21.51
CA ASP A 28 -6.71 1.72 21.67
C ASP A 28 -8.11 1.41 21.09
N TYR A 29 -8.79 2.38 20.47
CA TYR A 29 -10.18 2.30 20.03
C TYR A 29 -10.42 2.52 18.53
N ASN A 30 -9.37 2.69 17.71
CA ASN A 30 -9.56 2.87 16.27
C ASN A 30 -9.87 1.53 15.57
N ASN A 31 -11.13 1.09 15.70
CA ASN A 31 -11.78 0.04 14.90
C ASN A 31 -12.00 0.50 13.44
N ILE A 32 -11.03 1.17 12.84
CA ILE A 32 -11.13 1.57 11.43
C ILE A 32 -10.98 0.31 10.58
N TYR A 33 -12.02 0.04 9.78
CA TYR A 33 -12.00 -1.03 8.82
C TYR A 33 -11.17 -0.60 7.61
N ILE A 34 -9.98 -1.19 7.48
CA ILE A 34 -9.07 -0.95 6.36
C ILE A 34 -9.32 -2.01 5.28
N ASP A 35 -9.75 -1.57 4.11
CA ASP A 35 -9.91 -2.36 2.89
C ASP A 35 -9.35 -1.63 1.66
N GLU A 36 -9.64 -2.13 0.45
CA GLU A 36 -9.15 -1.52 -0.80
C GLU A 36 -9.73 -0.12 -1.06
N SER A 37 -10.95 0.14 -0.58
CA SER A 37 -11.65 1.40 -0.79
C SER A 37 -11.19 2.51 0.16
N SER A 38 -10.50 2.14 1.24
CA SER A 38 -9.97 3.10 2.21
C SER A 38 -9.05 4.12 1.54
N ASN A 39 -9.37 5.40 1.74
CA ASN A 39 -8.55 6.52 1.34
C ASN A 39 -7.41 6.71 2.36
N LEU A 40 -6.18 6.71 1.86
CA LEU A 40 -4.98 6.81 2.70
C LEU A 40 -4.94 8.13 3.46
N ILE A 41 -5.35 9.23 2.83
CA ILE A 41 -5.29 10.57 3.40
C ILE A 41 -6.54 10.85 4.23
N ASP A 42 -7.72 10.73 3.61
CA ASP A 42 -8.97 11.19 4.21
C ASP A 42 -9.49 10.24 5.31
N ASP A 43 -9.38 8.92 5.11
CA ASP A 43 -9.88 7.93 6.07
C ASP A 43 -8.81 7.54 7.09
N LEU A 44 -7.57 7.37 6.63
CA LEU A 44 -6.48 6.82 7.44
C LEU A 44 -5.50 7.87 7.96
N ASN A 45 -5.64 9.14 7.55
CA ASN A 45 -4.76 10.25 7.94
C ASN A 45 -3.26 9.96 7.70
N PHE A 46 -2.92 9.26 6.62
CA PHE A 46 -1.53 9.02 6.25
C PHE A 46 -0.86 10.33 5.85
N THR A 47 0.25 10.63 6.54
CA THR A 47 1.16 11.68 6.10
C THR A 47 1.98 11.21 4.90
N SER A 48 2.56 12.14 4.13
CA SER A 48 3.47 11.81 3.03
C SER A 48 4.64 10.92 3.48
N LEU A 49 5.10 11.08 4.74
CA LEU A 49 6.16 10.24 5.31
C LEU A 49 5.68 8.80 5.53
N MET A 50 4.44 8.59 5.96
CA MET A 50 3.85 7.26 6.12
C MET A 50 3.65 6.58 4.77
N ILE A 51 3.21 7.32 3.76
CA ILE A 51 3.09 6.82 2.38
C ILE A 51 4.47 6.43 1.84
N ALA A 52 5.48 7.29 2.00
CA ALA A 52 6.85 6.98 1.57
C ALA A 52 7.37 5.69 2.24
N ARG A 53 7.17 5.56 3.56
CA ARG A 53 7.55 4.34 4.30
C ARG A 53 6.80 3.11 3.80
N LEU A 54 5.49 3.22 3.57
CA LEU A 54 4.68 2.13 3.02
C LEU A 54 5.25 1.64 1.69
N ILE A 55 5.56 2.55 0.78
CA ILE A 55 6.12 2.20 -0.53
C ILE A 55 7.49 1.54 -0.41
N MET A 56 8.36 2.04 0.47
CA MET A 56 9.68 1.42 0.71
C MET A 56 9.55 -0.03 1.19
N GLU A 57 8.70 -0.28 2.19
CA GLU A 57 8.47 -1.62 2.74
C GLU A 57 7.86 -2.57 1.69
N LEU A 58 6.91 -2.07 0.90
CA LEU A 58 6.29 -2.84 -0.17
C LEU A 58 7.27 -3.15 -1.29
N ASN A 59 8.14 -2.21 -1.69
CA ASN A 59 9.19 -2.47 -2.67
C ASN A 59 10.13 -3.58 -2.19
N GLU A 60 10.55 -3.53 -0.92
CA GLU A 60 11.42 -4.55 -0.35
C GLU A 60 10.74 -5.93 -0.28
N ARG A 61 9.46 -6.00 0.09
CA ARG A 61 8.74 -7.27 0.22
C ARG A 61 8.29 -7.86 -1.11
N LEU A 62 7.83 -7.00 -2.03
CA LEU A 62 7.30 -7.40 -3.32
C LEU A 62 8.40 -7.57 -4.37
N LYS A 63 9.60 -7.02 -4.12
CA LYS A 63 10.76 -7.05 -5.02
C LYS A 63 10.47 -6.40 -6.38
N VAL A 64 9.65 -5.36 -6.36
CA VAL A 64 9.28 -4.54 -7.53
C VAL A 64 9.16 -3.07 -7.10
N GLU A 65 9.38 -2.14 -8.03
CA GLU A 65 9.33 -0.69 -7.78
C GLU A 65 8.39 -0.02 -8.80
N PRO A 66 7.09 0.13 -8.47
CA PRO A 66 6.12 0.74 -9.39
C PRO A 66 6.26 2.27 -9.48
N PHE A 67 6.70 2.92 -8.41
CA PHE A 67 6.75 4.39 -8.33
C PHE A 67 8.10 4.92 -8.80
N GLY A 68 8.08 5.82 -9.79
CA GLY A 68 9.29 6.40 -10.38
C GLY A 68 9.09 6.78 -11.84
N ASN A 69 8.91 5.78 -12.70
CA ASN A 69 8.71 5.99 -14.15
C ASN A 69 7.25 5.85 -14.58
N ASP A 70 6.56 4.80 -14.08
CA ASP A 70 5.22 4.44 -14.55
C ASP A 70 4.10 5.02 -13.66
N TYR A 71 4.39 5.30 -12.39
CA TYR A 71 3.44 5.87 -11.43
C TYR A 71 4.08 7.01 -10.62
N HIS A 72 3.31 8.06 -10.33
CA HIS A 72 3.70 9.11 -9.40
C HIS A 72 3.06 8.93 -8.03
N PHE A 73 3.78 9.34 -6.98
CA PHE A 73 3.27 9.32 -5.61
C PHE A 73 1.99 10.15 -5.42
N SER A 74 1.80 11.20 -6.22
CA SER A 74 0.59 12.04 -6.20
C SER A 74 -0.67 11.33 -6.65
N ASP A 75 -0.53 10.22 -7.38
CA ASP A 75 -1.65 9.49 -7.96
C ASP A 75 -2.27 8.50 -6.96
N ILE A 76 -1.60 8.27 -5.83
CA ILE A 76 -2.06 7.33 -4.80
C ILE A 76 -3.02 8.04 -3.84
N LYS A 77 -4.30 7.66 -3.88
CA LYS A 77 -5.31 8.18 -2.94
C LYS A 77 -5.87 7.08 -2.05
N SER A 78 -6.01 5.88 -2.58
CA SER A 78 -6.61 4.72 -1.92
C SER A 78 -5.66 3.53 -1.85
N VAL A 79 -5.99 2.57 -0.99
CA VAL A 79 -5.28 1.27 -0.93
C VAL A 79 -5.35 0.55 -2.27
N LYS A 80 -6.48 0.66 -3.00
CA LYS A 80 -6.65 0.11 -4.34
C LYS A 80 -5.65 0.66 -5.35
N ASP A 81 -5.31 1.94 -5.28
CA ASP A 81 -4.34 2.55 -6.20
C ASP A 81 -2.96 1.91 -6.03
N ILE A 82 -2.55 1.64 -4.78
CA ILE A 82 -1.33 0.91 -4.47
C ILE A 82 -1.41 -0.52 -5.03
N ILE A 83 -2.50 -1.23 -4.77
CA ILE A 83 -2.70 -2.60 -5.26
C ILE A 83 -2.54 -2.67 -6.78
N ASN A 84 -3.22 -1.78 -7.50
CA ASN A 84 -3.16 -1.73 -8.96
C ASN A 84 -1.73 -1.45 -9.45
N ALA A 85 -1.04 -0.49 -8.84
CA ALA A 85 0.33 -0.15 -9.23
C ALA A 85 1.27 -1.36 -9.10
N TYR A 86 1.23 -2.08 -7.97
CA TYR A 86 2.07 -3.26 -7.76
C TYR A 86 1.69 -4.44 -8.65
N ILE A 87 0.39 -4.74 -8.81
CA ILE A 87 -0.07 -5.83 -9.69
C ILE A 87 0.37 -5.57 -11.13
N ASN A 88 0.09 -4.36 -11.66
CA ASN A 88 0.43 -4.01 -13.04
C ASN A 88 1.95 -4.10 -13.28
N THR A 89 2.78 -3.64 -12.34
CA THR A 89 4.24 -3.74 -12.46
C THR A 89 4.73 -5.18 -12.38
N ILE A 90 4.14 -6.01 -11.51
CA ILE A 90 4.48 -7.45 -11.43
C ILE A 90 4.10 -8.16 -12.73
N GLU A 91 2.93 -7.88 -13.28
CA GLU A 91 2.49 -8.47 -14.55
C GLU A 91 3.39 -8.05 -15.72
N LYS A 92 3.75 -6.76 -15.80
CA LYS A 92 4.68 -6.23 -16.82
C LYS A 92 6.08 -6.86 -16.74
N ASN A 93 6.59 -7.14 -15.54
CA ASN A 93 7.93 -7.71 -15.35
C ASN A 93 7.99 -9.25 -15.52
N ASN A 94 6.83 -9.91 -15.58
CA ASN A 94 6.73 -11.36 -15.82
C ASN A 94 6.45 -11.69 -17.31
N LEU A 95 6.30 -10.66 -18.15
CA LEU A 95 6.22 -10.73 -19.61
C LEU A 95 7.60 -10.50 -20.23
#